data_AF-A0A0F8W5Q7-F1
#
_entry.id   AF-A0A0F8W5Q7-F1
#
_cell.length_a   1.000
_cell.length_b   1.000
_cell.length_c   1.000
_cell.angle_alpha   90.00
_cell.angle_beta   90.00
_cell.angle_gamma   90.00
#
_symmetry.space_group_name_H-M   'P 1'
#
loop_
_entity.id
_entity.type
_entity.pdbx_description
1 polymer ?
#
loop_
_entity_poly.entity_id
_entity_poly.type
_entity_poly.pdbx_seq_one_letter_code
_entity_poly.pdbx_strand_id
1 'polypeptide(L)'
;MGKIKFKKLLTKLFLKVEYLINKNSSIQIAEKIGCNSQTILNYLKKYNIKSRTNSECQMGIKNSMFGKRRPDLVKRNKLNCGKKAPNFIDGRSIKITNCIDCGKRIYWKSKRCQNCMHIGKRNPMFGKHSPHGRRLKYKNISFRSSWEYKFARFLDLSGIKYKYEPKRF
;
A
#
# COMPACT_ATOMS: atom_id res chain seq x y z
N MET A 1 21.60 21.63 13.66
CA MET A 1 20.72 21.65 14.85
C MET A 1 21.29 20.76 15.95
N GLY A 2 21.54 21.34 17.13
CA GLY A 2 22.42 20.79 18.16
C GLY A 2 21.92 19.52 18.84
N LYS A 3 22.62 18.41 18.60
CA LYS A 3 22.34 17.07 19.18
C LYS A 3 22.66 16.93 20.68
N ILE A 4 23.06 18.01 21.36
CA ILE A 4 23.81 17.91 22.64
C ILE A 4 22.91 18.08 23.90
N LYS A 5 21.71 18.65 23.80
CA LYS A 5 20.92 19.01 25.00
C LYS A 5 20.08 17.88 25.63
N PHE A 6 19.83 16.78 24.93
CA PHE A 6 18.87 15.76 25.40
C PHE A 6 19.43 14.76 26.44
N LYS A 7 20.75 14.56 26.48
CA LYS A 7 21.38 13.57 27.38
C LYS A 7 21.13 13.88 28.86
N LYS A 8 21.04 15.16 29.25
CA LYS A 8 20.79 15.58 30.64
C LYS A 8 19.33 15.41 31.05
N LEU A 9 18.38 15.52 30.12
CA LEU A 9 16.94 15.46 30.39
C LEU A 9 16.40 14.01 30.41
N LEU A 10 16.94 13.14 29.55
CA LEU A 10 16.49 11.74 29.42
C LEU A 10 17.11 10.81 30.47
N THR A 11 16.86 11.09 31.75
CA THR A 11 17.27 10.22 32.84
C THR A 11 16.38 8.97 32.95
N LYS A 12 16.92 7.88 33.52
CA LYS A 12 16.17 6.62 33.73
C LYS A 12 14.92 6.83 34.57
N LEU A 13 14.99 7.68 35.59
CA LEU A 13 13.85 8.00 36.48
C LEU A 13 12.75 8.74 35.72
N PHE A 14 13.13 9.76 34.95
CA PHE A 14 12.18 10.52 34.13
C PHE A 14 11.41 9.60 33.17
N LEU A 15 12.10 8.72 32.44
CA LEU A 15 11.46 7.78 31.52
C LEU A 15 10.56 6.76 32.24
N LYS A 16 10.92 6.30 33.44
CA LYS A 16 10.05 5.41 34.23
C LYS A 16 8.76 6.12 34.64
N VAL A 17 8.85 7.35 35.15
CA VAL A 17 7.68 8.13 35.57
C VAL A 17 6.76 8.40 34.37
N GLU A 18 7.31 8.97 33.29
CA GLU A 18 6.49 9.33 32.13
C GLU A 18 5.92 8.13 31.37
N TYR A 19 6.72 7.07 31.18
CA TYR A 19 6.30 5.93 30.36
C TYR A 19 5.47 4.90 31.13
N LEU A 20 5.82 4.61 32.40
CA LEU A 20 5.15 3.57 33.19
C LEU A 20 4.03 4.11 34.07
N ILE A 21 4.23 5.27 34.71
CA ILE A 21 3.24 5.87 35.62
C ILE A 21 2.24 6.69 34.80
N ASN A 22 2.72 7.67 34.01
CA ASN A 22 1.83 8.54 33.22
C ASN A 22 1.30 7.89 31.94
N LYS A 23 1.81 6.71 31.56
CA LYS A 23 1.45 5.95 30.35
C LYS A 23 1.62 6.74 29.04
N ASN A 24 2.44 7.79 29.02
CA ASN A 24 2.69 8.59 27.83
C ASN A 24 3.40 7.76 26.75
N SER A 25 2.92 7.86 25.51
CA SER A 25 3.56 7.21 24.36
C SER A 25 4.93 7.81 24.07
N SER A 26 5.80 7.07 23.37
CA SER A 26 7.12 7.58 22.99
C SER A 26 7.03 8.85 22.12
N ILE A 27 5.95 9.03 21.37
CA ILE A 27 5.67 10.21 20.55
C ILE A 27 5.36 11.41 21.46
N GLN A 28 4.47 11.27 22.44
CA GLN A 28 4.14 12.35 23.37
C GLN A 28 5.33 12.79 24.21
N ILE A 29 6.15 11.84 24.67
CA ILE A 29 7.38 12.14 25.40
C ILE A 29 8.37 12.88 24.50
N ALA A 30 8.45 12.49 23.22
CA ALA A 30 9.27 13.16 22.23
C ALA A 30 8.83 14.60 21.95
N GLU A 31 7.53 14.84 21.79
CA GLU A 31 6.94 16.18 21.61
C GLU A 31 7.20 17.06 22.82
N LYS A 32 6.99 16.54 24.05
CA LYS A 32 7.25 17.27 25.30
C LYS A 32 8.71 17.73 25.44
N ILE A 33 9.66 16.95 24.90
CA ILE A 33 11.10 17.22 25.01
C ILE A 33 11.64 17.94 23.75
N GLY A 34 10.90 17.94 22.65
CA GLY A 34 11.35 18.45 21.35
C GLY A 34 12.40 17.55 20.68
N CYS A 35 12.24 16.23 20.75
CA CYS A 35 13.16 15.26 20.14
C CYS A 35 12.43 14.25 19.24
N ASN A 36 13.18 13.43 18.48
CA ASN A 36 12.60 12.35 17.69
C ASN A 36 12.14 11.19 18.59
N SER A 37 10.96 10.61 18.33
CA SER A 37 10.42 9.46 19.05
C SER A 37 11.34 8.24 19.05
N GLN A 38 12.12 8.05 17.98
CA GLN A 38 13.15 7.00 17.91
C GLN A 38 14.23 7.16 18.97
N THR A 39 14.56 8.40 19.34
CA THR A 39 15.50 8.68 20.44
C THR A 39 14.94 8.15 21.75
N ILE A 40 13.66 8.38 22.04
CA ILE A 40 13.01 7.85 23.24
C ILE A 40 13.07 6.32 23.28
N LEU A 41 12.76 5.65 22.16
CA LEU A 41 12.83 4.19 22.06
C LEU A 41 14.25 3.66 22.32
N ASN A 42 15.27 4.32 21.77
CA ASN A 42 16.67 3.95 22.00
C ASN A 42 17.06 4.08 23.48
N TYR A 43 16.57 5.12 24.18
CA TYR A 43 16.82 5.29 25.61
C TYR A 43 16.04 4.29 26.49
N LEU A 44 14.80 3.95 26.12
CA LEU A 44 14.05 2.88 26.80
C LEU A 44 14.81 1.55 26.71
N LYS A 45 15.34 1.21 25.51
CA LYS A 45 16.19 0.04 25.31
C LYS A 45 17.49 0.12 26.13
N LYS A 46 18.17 1.27 26.11
CA LYS A 46 19.41 1.51 26.89
C LYS A 46 19.22 1.29 28.39
N TYR A 47 18.05 1.63 28.94
CA TYR A 47 17.75 1.48 30.36
C TYR A 47 17.01 0.18 30.73
N ASN A 48 16.89 -0.76 29.78
CA ASN A 48 16.17 -2.03 29.93
C ASN A 48 14.71 -1.84 30.42
N ILE A 49 14.03 -0.80 29.91
CA ILE A 49 12.60 -0.59 30.17
C ILE A 49 11.83 -1.33 29.07
N LYS A 50 11.05 -2.35 29.47
CA LYS A 50 10.26 -3.17 28.54
C LYS A 50 9.32 -2.28 27.73
N SER A 51 9.40 -2.37 26.41
CA SER A 51 8.47 -1.68 25.52
C SER A 51 7.07 -2.24 25.69
N ARG A 52 6.10 -1.33 25.76
CA ARG A 52 4.68 -1.68 25.72
C ARG A 52 4.34 -2.32 24.38
N THR A 53 3.47 -3.31 24.42
CA THR A 53 2.84 -3.89 23.24
C THR A 53 2.00 -2.83 22.51
N ASN A 54 1.74 -3.03 21.22
CA ASN A 54 0.88 -2.12 20.46
C ASN A 54 -0.50 -1.94 21.11
N SER A 55 -1.04 -3.00 21.71
CA SER A 55 -2.27 -2.95 22.52
C SER A 55 -2.15 -2.00 23.71
N GLU A 56 -1.11 -2.14 24.54
CA GLU A 56 -0.89 -1.29 25.72
C GLU A 56 -0.57 0.17 25.36
N CYS A 57 0.06 0.41 24.21
CA CYS A 57 0.27 1.76 23.67
C CYS A 57 -1.05 2.38 23.23
N GLN A 58 -1.90 1.64 22.51
CA GLN A 58 -3.23 2.10 22.07
C GLN A 58 -4.24 2.24 23.21
N MET A 59 -3.99 1.60 24.36
CA MET A 59 -4.77 1.76 25.59
C MET A 59 -4.45 3.04 26.35
N GLY A 60 -3.30 3.68 26.09
CA GLY A 60 -2.92 4.95 26.70
C GLY A 60 -3.63 6.11 26.03
N ILE A 61 -4.35 6.90 26.84
CA ILE A 61 -5.38 7.89 26.48
C ILE A 61 -6.67 7.20 26.08
N LYS A 62 -7.64 7.20 27.02
CA LYS A 62 -9.05 6.78 26.93
C LYS A 62 -9.54 6.59 25.48
N ASN A 63 -9.17 5.48 24.85
CA ASN A 63 -9.77 5.12 23.59
C ASN A 63 -11.21 4.74 23.93
N SER A 64 -12.16 5.59 23.57
CA SER A 64 -13.57 5.44 23.92
C SER A 64 -14.17 4.11 23.43
N MET A 65 -13.43 3.36 22.61
CA MET A 65 -13.77 2.09 22.02
C MET A 65 -13.21 0.87 22.79
N PHE A 66 -12.32 1.05 23.78
CA PHE A 66 -11.74 -0.07 24.52
C PHE A 66 -12.75 -0.62 25.54
N GLY A 67 -12.98 -1.92 25.56
CA GLY A 67 -13.99 -2.57 26.42
C GLY A 67 -15.44 -2.43 25.94
N LYS A 68 -15.73 -1.49 25.03
CA LYS A 68 -16.98 -1.54 24.27
C LYS A 68 -16.92 -2.79 23.39
N ARG A 69 -17.83 -3.74 23.61
CA ARG A 69 -18.09 -4.79 22.62
C ARG A 69 -18.24 -4.07 21.29
N ARG A 70 -17.43 -4.44 20.29
CA ARG A 70 -17.62 -3.92 18.93
C ARG A 70 -19.11 -4.03 18.62
N PRO A 71 -19.79 -2.95 18.17
CA PRO A 71 -21.21 -3.03 17.85
C PRO A 71 -21.40 -4.25 16.93
N ASP A 72 -22.53 -4.95 17.08
CA ASP A 72 -22.83 -6.20 16.36
C ASP A 72 -22.63 -6.09 14.84
N LEU A 73 -22.55 -4.87 14.31
CA LEU A 73 -22.12 -4.52 12.97
C LEU A 73 -20.70 -5.00 12.58
N VAL A 74 -19.81 -5.42 13.50
CA VAL A 74 -18.54 -6.12 13.13
C VAL A 74 -18.70 -7.65 13.09
N LYS A 75 -19.87 -8.21 13.47
CA LYS A 75 -20.31 -9.55 13.01
C LYS A 75 -20.60 -9.58 11.49
N ARG A 76 -20.28 -8.51 10.74
CA ARG A 76 -20.39 -8.40 9.27
C ARG A 76 -19.62 -9.47 8.48
N ASN A 77 -18.75 -10.28 9.09
CA ASN A 77 -18.16 -11.43 8.41
C ASN A 77 -18.90 -12.76 8.61
N LYS A 78 -20.02 -12.82 9.36
CA LYS A 78 -20.93 -13.98 9.30
C LYS A 78 -21.62 -14.12 7.94
N LEU A 79 -21.74 -13.03 7.18
CA LEU A 79 -22.26 -13.05 5.79
C LEU A 79 -21.23 -13.55 4.77
N ASN A 80 -19.95 -13.64 5.14
CA ASN A 80 -18.88 -14.12 4.26
C ASN A 80 -18.44 -15.56 4.59
N CYS A 81 -19.12 -16.23 5.53
CA CYS A 81 -18.86 -17.62 5.87
C CYS A 81 -20.16 -18.45 5.89
N GLY A 82 -20.00 -19.76 5.65
CA GLY A 82 -21.12 -20.70 5.61
C GLY A 82 -22.03 -20.55 4.38
N LYS A 83 -23.23 -21.14 4.46
CA LYS A 83 -24.19 -21.24 3.34
C LYS A 83 -24.71 -19.89 2.82
N LYS A 84 -24.54 -18.82 3.62
CA LYS A 84 -25.01 -17.47 3.28
C LYS A 84 -23.95 -16.62 2.58
N ALA A 85 -22.74 -17.15 2.38
CA ALA A 85 -21.70 -16.44 1.65
C ALA A 85 -22.08 -16.33 0.16
N PRO A 86 -21.91 -15.15 -0.48
CA PRO A 86 -22.24 -14.97 -1.89
C PRO A 86 -21.43 -15.88 -2.83
N ASN A 87 -20.33 -16.47 -2.34
CA ASN A 87 -19.50 -17.44 -3.07
C ASN A 87 -19.77 -18.91 -2.68
N PHE A 88 -20.83 -19.19 -1.92
CA PHE A 88 -21.24 -20.55 -1.55
C PHE A 88 -22.20 -21.10 -2.60
N ILE A 89 -21.71 -22.00 -3.45
CA ILE A 89 -22.50 -22.68 -4.48
C ILE A 89 -22.40 -24.19 -4.22
N ASP A 90 -23.54 -24.87 -4.12
CA ASP A 90 -23.67 -26.34 -4.02
C ASP A 90 -22.82 -27.03 -2.94
N GLY A 91 -22.82 -26.48 -1.72
CA GLY A 91 -22.24 -27.18 -0.56
C GLY A 91 -20.71 -27.12 -0.46
N ARG A 92 -20.02 -26.40 -1.35
CA ARG A 92 -18.54 -26.31 -1.37
C ARG A 92 -18.08 -24.87 -1.09
N SER A 93 -17.29 -24.67 -0.04
CA SER A 93 -16.36 -23.53 0.03
C SER A 93 -15.28 -23.80 -1.01
N ILE A 94 -15.17 -22.95 -2.04
CA ILE A 94 -14.45 -23.24 -3.29
C ILE A 94 -13.00 -23.71 -3.03
N LYS A 95 -12.83 -25.03 -2.90
CA LYS A 95 -11.55 -25.72 -3.04
C LYS A 95 -11.15 -25.52 -4.50
N ILE A 96 -9.99 -24.91 -4.68
CA ILE A 96 -9.14 -24.96 -5.88
C ILE A 96 -9.94 -25.22 -7.17
N THR A 97 -10.35 -24.16 -7.85
CA THR A 97 -10.95 -24.27 -9.17
C THR A 97 -9.89 -24.62 -10.20
N ASN A 98 -10.21 -25.57 -11.07
CA ASN A 98 -9.48 -25.80 -12.30
C ASN A 98 -10.08 -24.91 -13.40
N CYS A 99 -9.27 -24.50 -14.36
CA CYS A 99 -9.72 -23.74 -15.52
C CYS A 99 -10.70 -24.57 -16.34
N ILE A 100 -11.86 -24.00 -16.68
CA ILE A 100 -12.90 -24.69 -17.46
C ILE A 100 -12.49 -25.08 -18.90
N ASP A 101 -11.35 -24.59 -19.40
CA ASP A 101 -10.87 -24.92 -20.75
C ASP A 101 -9.69 -25.89 -20.75
N CYS A 102 -8.71 -25.66 -19.88
CA CYS A 102 -7.45 -26.39 -19.91
C CYS A 102 -7.19 -27.23 -18.66
N GLY A 103 -8.12 -27.24 -17.69
CA GLY A 103 -7.99 -28.01 -16.45
C GLY A 103 -6.91 -27.53 -15.48
N LYS A 104 -6.08 -26.53 -15.85
CA LYS A 104 -5.03 -26.00 -14.98
C LYS A 104 -5.59 -25.40 -13.70
N ARG A 105 -4.93 -25.62 -12.58
CA ARG A 105 -5.26 -25.02 -11.29
C ARG A 105 -5.23 -23.49 -11.39
N ILE A 106 -6.28 -22.83 -10.93
CA ILE A 106 -6.41 -21.37 -10.93
C ILE A 106 -6.78 -20.84 -9.54
N TYR A 107 -6.70 -19.51 -9.39
CA TYR A 107 -7.14 -18.83 -8.18
C TYR A 107 -8.64 -19.07 -7.96
N TRP A 108 -9.06 -19.26 -6.72
CA TRP A 108 -10.42 -19.70 -6.36
C TRP A 108 -11.56 -18.75 -6.83
N LYS A 109 -11.27 -17.48 -7.12
CA LYS A 109 -12.24 -16.54 -7.72
C LYS A 109 -12.28 -16.56 -9.25
N SER A 110 -11.30 -17.20 -9.89
CA SER A 110 -11.17 -17.20 -11.35
C SER A 110 -11.92 -18.39 -11.94
N LYS A 111 -12.54 -18.18 -13.12
CA LYS A 111 -13.18 -19.25 -13.92
C LYS A 111 -12.22 -19.87 -14.95
N ARG A 112 -11.24 -19.09 -15.44
CA ARG A 112 -10.28 -19.48 -16.49
C ARG A 112 -8.87 -19.10 -16.07
N CYS A 113 -7.85 -19.74 -16.64
CA CYS A 113 -6.46 -19.34 -16.47
C CYS A 113 -6.13 -18.14 -17.36
N GLN A 114 -5.04 -17.44 -17.06
CA GLN A 114 -4.63 -16.25 -17.81
C GLN A 114 -4.45 -16.56 -19.31
N ASN A 115 -3.86 -17.71 -19.67
CA ASN A 115 -3.67 -18.07 -21.07
C ASN A 115 -5.01 -18.27 -21.79
N CYS A 116 -5.93 -19.06 -21.23
CA CYS A 116 -7.23 -19.33 -21.84
C CYS A 116 -8.15 -18.10 -21.90
N MET A 117 -7.96 -17.13 -21.01
CA MET A 117 -8.68 -15.86 -21.05
C MET A 117 -8.25 -14.96 -22.21
N HIS A 118 -7.02 -15.06 -22.71
CA HIS A 118 -6.49 -14.20 -23.77
C HIS A 118 -6.53 -14.81 -25.17
N ILE A 119 -7.17 -15.98 -25.34
CA ILE A 119 -7.27 -16.67 -26.64
C ILE A 119 -8.62 -16.41 -27.31
N GLY A 120 -8.57 -16.12 -28.61
CA GLY A 120 -9.75 -16.00 -29.48
C GLY A 120 -10.78 -14.99 -28.96
N LYS A 121 -12.08 -15.32 -29.14
CA LYS A 121 -13.24 -14.48 -28.76
C LYS A 121 -13.30 -14.07 -27.28
N ARG A 122 -12.50 -14.72 -26.42
CA ARG A 122 -12.49 -14.50 -24.98
C ARG A 122 -11.50 -13.43 -24.55
N ASN A 123 -10.54 -13.11 -25.42
CA ASN A 123 -9.62 -12.01 -25.16
C ASN A 123 -10.45 -10.73 -24.97
N PRO A 124 -10.25 -9.96 -23.87
CA PRO A 124 -10.93 -8.68 -23.67
C PRO A 124 -10.74 -7.69 -24.84
N MET A 125 -9.69 -7.89 -25.64
CA MET A 125 -9.34 -7.14 -26.84
C MET A 125 -9.81 -7.79 -28.15
N PHE A 126 -10.44 -8.96 -28.13
CA PHE A 126 -10.91 -9.60 -29.35
C PHE A 126 -11.92 -8.73 -30.08
N GLY A 127 -11.66 -8.45 -31.35
CA GLY A 127 -12.49 -7.57 -32.19
C GLY A 127 -12.43 -6.09 -31.80
N LYS A 128 -11.67 -5.70 -30.77
CA LYS A 128 -11.45 -4.29 -30.44
C LYS A 128 -10.20 -3.80 -31.15
N HIS A 129 -10.25 -2.56 -31.65
CA HIS A 129 -9.02 -1.88 -32.02
C HIS A 129 -8.12 -1.78 -30.81
N SER A 130 -6.85 -2.16 -30.96
CA SER A 130 -5.83 -1.88 -29.95
C SER A 130 -5.94 -0.40 -29.58
N PRO A 131 -6.02 -0.04 -28.29
CA PRO A 131 -5.98 1.35 -27.87
C PRO A 131 -4.57 1.84 -28.17
N HIS A 132 -4.32 2.22 -29.43
CA HIS A 132 -3.10 2.88 -29.81
C HIS A 132 -2.98 4.07 -28.87
N GLY A 133 -1.89 4.10 -28.10
CA GLY A 133 -1.69 5.08 -27.06
C GLY A 133 -1.97 6.48 -27.60
N ARG A 134 -2.53 7.35 -26.76
CA ARG A 134 -2.82 8.75 -27.13
C ARG A 134 -1.63 9.30 -27.91
N ARG A 135 -1.89 9.80 -29.12
CA ARG A 135 -0.87 10.49 -29.93
C ARG A 135 -0.24 11.58 -29.06
N LEU A 136 1.06 11.49 -28.83
CA LEU A 136 1.77 12.47 -28.02
C LEU A 136 2.00 13.69 -28.89
N LYS A 137 1.49 14.85 -28.46
CA LYS A 137 1.68 16.11 -29.17
C LYS A 137 2.79 16.92 -28.50
N TYR A 138 3.72 17.44 -29.29
CA TYR A 138 4.74 18.37 -28.82
C TYR A 138 5.09 19.35 -29.94
N LYS A 139 5.05 20.66 -29.64
CA LYS A 139 5.21 21.75 -30.62
C LYS A 139 4.34 21.57 -31.88
N ASN A 140 3.07 21.23 -31.71
CA ASN A 140 2.11 20.94 -32.79
C ASN A 140 2.43 19.71 -33.68
N ILE A 141 3.48 18.96 -33.37
CA ILE A 141 3.82 17.70 -34.04
C ILE A 141 3.23 16.54 -33.25
N SER A 142 2.61 15.60 -33.95
CA SER A 142 2.04 14.38 -33.36
C SER A 142 3.01 13.21 -33.55
N PHE A 143 3.58 12.71 -32.45
CA PHE A 143 4.55 11.62 -32.44
C PHE A 143 3.86 10.25 -32.40
N ARG A 144 4.50 9.25 -33.01
CA ARG A 144 3.97 7.89 -33.14
C ARG A 144 4.26 7.03 -31.92
N SER A 145 5.36 7.32 -31.26
CA SER A 145 5.80 6.59 -30.07
C SER A 145 6.24 7.56 -28.97
N SER A 146 6.23 7.05 -27.74
CA SER A 146 6.78 7.78 -26.59
C SER A 146 8.29 8.00 -26.71
N TRP A 147 8.99 7.16 -27.48
CA TRP A 147 10.42 7.31 -27.75
C TRP A 147 10.68 8.52 -28.67
N GLU A 148 9.97 8.64 -29.80
CA GLU A 148 10.14 9.78 -30.71
C GLU A 148 9.88 11.12 -29.99
N TYR A 149 8.83 11.17 -29.14
CA TYR A 149 8.54 12.33 -28.30
C TYR A 149 9.69 12.67 -27.34
N LYS A 150 10.24 11.66 -26.65
CA LYS A 150 11.37 11.86 -25.73
C LYS A 150 12.62 12.35 -26.45
N PHE A 151 12.87 11.81 -27.64
CA PHE A 151 14.01 12.19 -28.47
C PHE A 151 13.88 13.62 -28.99
N ALA A 152 12.71 14.02 -29.49
CA ALA A 152 12.42 15.39 -29.89
C ALA A 152 12.63 16.38 -28.73
N ARG A 153 12.16 16.04 -27.52
CA ARG A 153 12.37 16.84 -26.31
C ARG A 153 13.85 16.95 -25.93
N PHE A 154 14.62 15.89 -26.12
CA PHE A 154 16.05 15.88 -25.87
C PHE A 154 16.79 16.82 -26.84
N LEU A 155 16.51 16.73 -28.14
CA LEU A 155 17.12 17.61 -29.15
C LEU A 155 16.85 19.09 -28.86
N ASP A 156 15.62 19.42 -28.46
CA ASP A 156 15.25 20.78 -28.07
C ASP A 156 15.99 21.27 -26.82
N LEU A 157 16.19 20.41 -25.80
CA LEU A 157 16.98 20.74 -24.62
C LEU A 157 18.47 20.94 -24.94
N SER A 158 18.98 20.22 -25.94
CA SER A 158 20.36 20.35 -26.43
C SER A 158 20.54 21.52 -27.41
N GLY A 159 19.48 22.25 -27.79
CA GLY A 159 19.54 23.33 -28.77
C GLY A 159 19.81 22.86 -30.21
N ILE A 160 19.62 21.57 -30.50
CA ILE A 160 19.84 20.99 -31.83
C ILE A 160 18.58 21.16 -32.66
N LYS A 161 18.68 21.86 -33.79
CA LYS A 161 17.56 22.01 -34.74
C LYS A 161 17.31 20.69 -35.47
N TYR A 162 16.04 20.27 -35.55
CA TYR A 162 15.62 19.06 -36.26
C TYR A 162 14.34 19.29 -37.06
N LYS A 163 14.13 18.45 -38.07
CA LYS A 163 12.89 18.39 -38.86
C LYS A 163 12.27 16.99 -38.70
N TYR A 164 11.03 16.93 -38.22
CA TYR A 164 10.34 15.65 -38.07
C TYR A 164 9.75 15.20 -39.42
N GLU A 165 10.20 14.04 -39.92
CA GLU A 165 9.59 13.39 -41.09
C GLU A 165 8.74 12.20 -40.65
N PRO A 166 7.40 12.26 -40.79
CA PRO A 166 6.52 11.14 -40.46
C PRO A 166 6.54 10.07 -41.56
N LYS A 167 7.68 9.69 -42.12
CA LYS A 167 7.73 8.58 -43.08
C LYS A 167 7.70 7.26 -42.33
N ARG A 168 6.94 6.27 -42.82
CA ARG A 168 7.08 4.89 -42.35
C ARG A 168 8.40 4.37 -42.92
N PHE A 169 9.26 3.81 -42.07
CA PHE A 169 10.20 2.81 -42.53
C PHE A 169 9.43 1.54 -42.89
#